data_AF-A0A511FSD0-F1
#
_entry.id   AF-A0A511FSD0-F1
#
_cell.length_a   1.000
_cell.length_b   1.000
_cell.length_c   1.000
_cell.angle_alpha   90.00
_cell.angle_beta   90.00
_cell.angle_gamma   90.00
#
_symmetry.space_group_name_H-M   'P 1'
#
loop_
_entity.id
_entity.type
_entity.pdbx_description
1 polymer ?
#
loop_
_entity_poly.entity_id
_entity_poly.type
_entity_poly.pdbx_seq_one_letter_code
_entity_poly.pdbx_strand_id
1 'polypeptide(L)'
;MSRKGSLLSLRDRDSAISSAVATSESKVAATDSKPVAPSRQGKKAMTGYFSPEMSFAMHMTARKHGMSLQDAMADAFNDWLRKMGESPVGK
;
A
#
# COMPACT_ATOMS: atom_id res chain seq x y z
N MET A 1 19.43 -10.26 -39.66
CA MET A 1 18.92 -8.88 -39.82
C MET A 1 18.66 -8.30 -38.43
N SER A 2 19.63 -7.55 -37.91
CA SER A 2 19.60 -6.95 -36.57
C SER A 2 18.77 -5.67 -36.58
N ARG A 3 17.70 -5.60 -35.78
CA ARG A 3 17.01 -4.33 -35.50
C ARG A 3 17.45 -3.82 -34.14
N LYS A 4 18.47 -2.95 -34.16
CA LYS A 4 18.82 -2.06 -33.05
C LYS A 4 17.62 -1.16 -32.76
N GLY A 5 16.96 -1.36 -31.63
CA GLY A 5 15.92 -0.48 -31.09
C GLY A 5 16.52 0.43 -30.02
N SER A 6 16.64 1.70 -30.36
CA SER A 6 17.17 2.83 -29.61
C SER A 6 16.74 2.90 -28.12
N LEU A 7 17.72 3.05 -27.20
CA LEU A 7 17.48 3.36 -25.77
C LEU A 7 17.33 4.86 -25.49
N LEU A 8 17.23 5.71 -26.52
CA LEU A 8 17.13 7.17 -26.35
C LEU A 8 15.71 7.65 -25.98
N SER A 9 14.68 6.79 -26.06
CA SER A 9 13.28 7.20 -25.81
C SER A 9 12.87 7.24 -24.32
N LEU A 10 13.79 7.04 -23.38
CA LEU A 10 13.48 6.95 -21.94
C LEU A 10 13.91 8.18 -21.12
N ARG A 11 14.50 9.20 -21.74
CA ARG A 11 14.98 10.42 -21.03
C ARG A 11 14.02 11.61 -21.11
N ASP A 12 12.94 11.47 -21.89
CA ASP A 12 11.96 12.53 -22.17
C ASP A 12 10.56 12.17 -21.63
N ARG A 13 10.53 11.69 -20.38
CA ARG A 13 9.35 11.83 -19.50
C ARG A 13 9.88 12.45 -18.20
N ASP A 14 10.15 13.75 -18.22
CA ASP A 14 9.13 14.76 -17.90
C ASP A 14 8.77 14.60 -16.41
N SER A 15 9.48 15.21 -15.46
CA SER A 15 9.80 16.63 -15.36
C SER A 15 8.60 17.57 -15.47
N ALA A 16 7.39 17.12 -15.08
CA ALA A 16 6.29 18.04 -14.73
C ALA A 16 5.16 17.35 -13.93
N ILE A 17 5.33 17.08 -12.63
CA ILE A 17 4.17 17.09 -11.70
C ILE A 17 4.62 17.68 -10.35
N SER A 18 4.70 19.01 -10.33
CA SER A 18 4.60 19.81 -9.10
C SER A 18 3.11 19.97 -8.76
N SER A 19 2.78 19.77 -7.48
CA SER A 19 1.68 20.39 -6.74
C SER A 19 0.29 20.45 -7.38
N ALA A 20 -0.57 19.50 -7.03
CA ALA A 20 -2.03 19.69 -7.02
C ALA A 20 -2.61 19.16 -5.71
N VAL A 21 -2.93 20.10 -4.81
CA VAL A 21 -3.79 19.92 -3.65
C VAL A 21 -5.24 19.76 -4.13
N ALA A 22 -5.96 18.85 -3.45
CA ALA A 22 -7.41 18.69 -3.38
C ALA A 22 -8.17 18.31 -4.67
N THR A 23 -8.76 17.11 -4.68
CA THR A 23 -10.21 16.94 -4.47
C THR A 23 -10.48 15.47 -4.17
N SER A 24 -11.08 15.24 -3.01
CA SER A 24 -11.71 13.99 -2.61
C SER A 24 -12.87 13.66 -3.54
N GLU A 25 -12.79 12.55 -4.27
CA GLU A 25 -13.99 11.90 -4.78
C GLU A 25 -13.82 10.39 -4.62
N SER A 26 -14.46 9.86 -3.58
CA SER A 26 -14.70 8.43 -3.39
C SER A 26 -15.54 7.91 -4.56
N LYS A 27 -14.87 7.52 -5.64
CA LYS A 27 -15.47 6.63 -6.63
C LYS A 27 -15.53 5.24 -6.00
N VAL A 28 -16.66 4.97 -5.34
CA VAL A 28 -17.07 3.62 -4.95
C VAL A 28 -17.30 2.86 -6.27
N ALA A 29 -16.24 2.24 -6.78
CA ALA A 29 -16.32 1.38 -7.95
C ALA A 29 -17.19 0.16 -7.58
N ALA A 30 -18.17 -0.08 -8.43
CA ALA A 30 -19.20 -1.10 -8.33
C ALA A 30 -18.66 -2.47 -7.84
N THR A 31 -19.40 -3.05 -6.90
CA THR A 31 -19.22 -4.40 -6.37
C THR A 31 -19.47 -5.45 -7.45
N ASP A 32 -18.42 -5.85 -8.17
CA ASP A 32 -18.29 -7.23 -8.62
C ASP A 32 -18.11 -8.09 -7.36
N SER A 33 -19.17 -8.78 -6.95
CA SER A 33 -19.18 -9.70 -5.81
C SER A 33 -18.39 -10.97 -6.14
N LYS A 34 -17.08 -10.81 -6.30
CA LYS A 34 -16.14 -11.94 -6.34
C LYS A 34 -16.15 -12.62 -4.98
N PRO A 35 -16.10 -13.97 -4.93
CA PRO A 35 -16.08 -14.69 -3.67
C PRO A 35 -14.95 -14.16 -2.79
N VAL A 36 -15.32 -13.75 -1.57
CA VAL A 36 -14.38 -13.25 -0.57
C VAL A 36 -13.45 -14.39 -0.22
N ALA A 37 -12.15 -14.21 -0.51
CA ALA A 37 -11.14 -15.19 -0.15
C ALA A 37 -11.24 -15.50 1.36
N PRO A 38 -11.04 -16.77 1.79
CA PRO A 38 -11.16 -17.15 3.20
C PRO A 38 -10.36 -16.24 4.15
N SER A 39 -9.17 -15.77 3.73
CA SER A 39 -8.31 -14.86 4.50
C SER A 39 -8.90 -13.46 4.74
N ARG A 40 -9.95 -13.08 4.03
CA ARG A 40 -10.63 -11.77 4.11
C ARG A 40 -11.97 -11.84 4.85
N GLN A 41 -12.44 -13.03 5.23
CA GLN A 41 -13.66 -13.16 6.01
C GLN A 41 -13.46 -12.54 7.40
N GLY A 42 -14.42 -11.71 7.84
CA GLY A 42 -14.34 -10.99 9.11
C GLY A 42 -13.33 -9.83 9.16
N LYS A 43 -12.55 -9.58 8.10
CA LYS A 43 -11.55 -8.50 8.04
C LYS A 43 -12.05 -7.34 7.18
N LYS A 44 -11.89 -6.11 7.66
CA LYS A 44 -12.16 -4.89 6.88
C LYS A 44 -10.87 -4.43 6.19
N ALA A 45 -10.98 -4.11 4.91
CA ALA A 45 -9.86 -3.54 4.17
C ALA A 45 -9.64 -2.09 4.60
N MET A 46 -8.40 -1.74 4.93
CA MET A 46 -7.98 -0.37 5.19
C MET A 46 -7.04 0.06 4.05
N THR A 47 -7.39 1.13 3.34
CA THR A 47 -6.59 1.67 2.24
C THR A 47 -6.04 3.03 2.62
N GLY A 48 -4.77 3.27 2.34
CA GLY A 48 -4.08 4.54 2.62
C GLY A 48 -3.00 4.80 1.58
N TYR A 49 -2.63 6.06 1.41
CA TYR A 49 -1.54 6.47 0.53
C TYR A 49 -0.24 6.52 1.32
N PHE A 50 0.78 5.85 0.81
CA PHE A 50 2.13 5.81 1.38
C PHE A 50 3.13 6.16 0.29
N SER A 51 4.29 6.70 0.68
CA SER A 51 5.36 6.95 -0.28
C SER A 51 5.85 5.61 -0.87
N PRO A 52 6.29 5.58 -2.15
CA PRO A 52 6.81 4.36 -2.76
C PRO A 52 7.98 3.75 -1.99
N GLU A 53 8.86 4.60 -1.46
CA GLU A 53 10.03 4.20 -0.68
C GLU A 53 9.62 3.52 0.64
N MET A 54 8.64 4.09 1.35
CA MET A 54 8.14 3.51 2.60
C MET A 54 7.48 2.15 2.34
N SER A 55 6.62 2.06 1.32
CA SER A 55 5.97 0.79 0.95
C SER A 55 7.01 -0.30 0.67
N PHE A 56 8.06 0.02 -0.08
CA PHE A 56 9.14 -0.91 -0.38
C PHE A 56 9.88 -1.35 0.88
N ALA A 57 10.32 -0.39 1.70
CA ALA A 57 11.05 -0.67 2.94
C ALA A 57 10.23 -1.56 3.89
N MET A 58 8.94 -1.27 4.07
CA MET A 58 8.06 -2.06 4.93
C MET A 58 7.90 -3.51 4.42
N HIS A 59 7.68 -3.70 3.12
CA HIS A 59 7.59 -5.04 2.54
C HIS A 59 8.90 -5.83 2.69
N MET A 60 10.05 -5.18 2.50
CA MET A 60 11.35 -5.83 2.65
C MET A 60 11.62 -6.22 4.10
N THR A 61 11.32 -5.33 5.05
CA THR A 61 11.50 -5.60 6.48
C THR A 61 10.60 -6.73 6.94
N ALA A 62 9.29 -6.70 6.61
CA ALA A 62 8.36 -7.77 6.98
C ALA A 62 8.85 -9.15 6.48
N ARG A 63 9.33 -9.23 5.23
CA ARG A 63 9.89 -10.46 4.66
C ARG A 63 11.15 -10.94 5.38
N LYS A 64 12.06 -10.04 5.76
CA LYS A 64 13.27 -10.40 6.53
C LYS A 64 12.92 -11.03 7.88
N HIS A 65 11.83 -10.59 8.49
CA HIS A 65 11.32 -11.13 9.76
C HIS A 65 10.36 -12.32 9.58
N GLY A 66 10.15 -12.80 8.36
CA GLY A 66 9.25 -13.93 8.08
C GLY A 66 7.78 -13.62 8.34
N MET A 67 7.41 -12.34 8.41
CA MET A 67 6.06 -11.88 8.73
C MET A 67 5.35 -11.36 7.47
N SER A 68 4.03 -11.42 7.47
CA SER A 68 3.26 -10.68 6.46
C SER A 68 3.28 -9.19 6.79
N LEU A 69 3.19 -8.34 5.78
CA LEU A 69 3.08 -6.89 6.00
C LEU A 69 1.84 -6.55 6.82
N GLN A 70 0.74 -7.30 6.66
CA GLN A 70 -0.48 -7.06 7.43
C GLN A 70 -0.26 -7.30 8.92
N ASP A 71 0.46 -8.37 9.28
CA ASP A 71 0.76 -8.68 10.68
C ASP A 71 1.70 -7.64 11.28
N ALA A 72 2.77 -7.27 10.56
CA ALA A 72 3.69 -6.22 10.99
C ALA A 72 3.00 -4.86 11.18
N MET A 73 2.04 -4.52 10.31
CA MET A 73 1.24 -3.30 10.45
C MET A 73 0.24 -3.40 11.61
N ALA A 74 -0.40 -4.54 11.82
CA ALA A 74 -1.33 -4.76 12.92
C ALA A 74 -0.64 -4.61 14.28
N ASP A 75 0.56 -5.15 14.43
CA ASP A 75 1.38 -5.00 15.64
C ASP A 75 1.74 -3.53 15.88
N ALA A 76 2.21 -2.83 14.84
CA ALA A 76 2.53 -1.41 14.94
C ALA A 76 1.31 -0.54 15.31
N PHE A 77 0.13 -0.84 14.77
CA PHE A 77 -1.11 -0.14 15.12
C PHE A 77 -1.53 -0.42 16.56
N ASN A 78 -1.41 -1.67 17.03
CA ASN A 78 -1.69 -2.01 18.41
C ASN A 78 -0.76 -1.28 19.39
N ASP A 79 0.54 -1.16 19.06
CA ASP A 79 1.49 -0.42 19.88
C ASP A 79 1.20 1.08 19.89
N TRP A 80 0.75 1.64 18.76
CA TRP A 80 0.28 3.03 18.70
C TRP A 80 -0.97 3.25 19.57
N LEU A 81 -1.97 2.37 19.48
CA LEU A 81 -3.19 2.46 20.29
C LEU A 81 -2.88 2.36 21.80
N ARG A 82 -2.02 1.41 22.19
CA ARG A 82 -1.55 1.29 23.57
C ARG A 82 -0.87 2.55 24.06
N LYS A 83 0.00 3.14 23.23
CA LYS A 83 0.69 4.41 23.54
C LYS A 83 -0.30 5.56 23.75
N MET A 84 -1.43 5.55 23.05
CA MET A 84 -2.49 6.55 23.18
C MET A 84 -3.46 6.26 24.35
N GLY A 85 -3.25 5.18 25.11
CA GLY A 85 -4.12 4.78 26.21
C GLY A 85 -5.38 4.03 25.77
N GLU A 86 -5.49 3.68 24.49
CA GLU A 86 -6.57 2.83 24.00
C GLU A 86 -6.22 1.35 24.17
N SER A 87 -7.23 0.53 24.47
CA SER A 87 -7.05 -0.92 24.55
C SER A 87 -6.69 -1.46 23.17
N PRO A 88 -5.66 -2.32 23.05
CA PRO A 88 -5.26 -2.90 21.76
C PRO A 88 -6.44 -3.60 21.08
N VAL A 89 -6.58 -3.38 19.78
CA VAL A 89 -7.73 -3.82 18.99
C VAL A 89 -7.39 -5.15 18.33
N GLY A 90 -7.74 -6.25 19.01
CA GLY A 90 -7.79 -7.59 18.44
C GLY A 90 -6.53 -8.47 18.65
N LYS A 91 -6.79 -9.76 18.88
CA LYS A 91 -5.92 -10.90 18.56
C LYS A 91 -6.39 -11.49 17.24
#